data_AF-A0A316MJN6-F1
#
_entry.id   AF-A0A316MJN6-F1
#
_cell.length_a   1.000
_cell.length_b   1.000
_cell.length_c   1.000
_cell.angle_alpha   90.00
_cell.angle_beta   90.00
_cell.angle_gamma   90.00
#
_symmetry.space_group_name_H-M   'P 1'
#
loop_
_entity.id
_entity.type
_entity.pdbx_description
1 polymer ?
#
loop_
_entity_poly.entity_id
_entity_poly.type
_entity_poly.pdbx_seq_one_letter_code
_entity_poly.pdbx_strand_id
1 'polypeptide(L)' 'MDKNAMLQYWAGELLAVKMELEKISFLLQSGVEPTSDIRRHLDNMLDRKRQLEMLIEEVRKQK' A
#
# COMPACT_ATOMS: atom_id res chain seq x y z
N MET A 1 5.00 5.56 -20.81
CA MET A 1 5.14 4.21 -20.21
C MET A 1 4.01 3.36 -20.79
N ASP A 2 4.31 2.14 -21.24
CA ASP A 2 3.30 1.21 -21.75
C ASP A 2 2.27 0.86 -20.66
N LYS A 3 1.02 0.55 -21.05
CA LYS A 3 -0.07 0.25 -20.10
C LYS A 3 0.28 -0.93 -19.20
N ASN A 4 0.89 -1.98 -19.75
CA ASN A 4 1.30 -3.14 -18.96
C ASN A 4 2.47 -2.79 -18.05
N ALA A 5 3.44 -1.99 -18.52
CA ALA A 5 4.54 -1.52 -17.68
C ALA A 5 4.03 -0.68 -16.49
N MET A 6 3.02 0.17 -16.70
CA MET A 6 2.39 0.97 -15.66
C MET A 6 1.66 0.11 -14.62
N LEU A 7 0.89 -0.88 -15.08
CA LEU A 7 0.20 -1.83 -14.22
C LEU A 7 1.17 -2.66 -13.40
N GLN A 8 2.25 -3.14 -14.00
CA GLN A 8 3.30 -3.91 -13.30
C GLN A 8 3.99 -3.04 -12.24
N TYR A 9 4.31 -1.79 -12.58
CA TYR A 9 4.91 -0.85 -11.63
C TYR A 9 4.00 -0.61 -10.42
N TRP A 10 2.74 -0.24 -10.65
CA TRP A 10 1.79 -0.01 -9.54
C TRP A 10 1.45 -1.27 -8.76
N ALA A 11 1.43 -2.44 -9.40
CA ALA A 11 1.26 -3.71 -8.70
C ALA A 11 2.44 -4.01 -7.77
N GLY A 12 3.68 -3.71 -8.19
CA GLY A 12 4.87 -3.80 -7.35
C GLY A 12 4.83 -2.84 -6.17
N GLU A 13 4.46 -1.59 -6.41
CA GLU A 13 4.26 -0.60 -5.35
C GLU A 13 3.18 -1.05 -4.34
N LEU A 14 2.07 -1.61 -4.83
CA LEU A 14 1.00 -2.12 -3.97
C LEU A 14 1.47 -3.29 -3.11
N LEU A 15 2.30 -4.18 -3.65
CA LEU A 15 2.91 -5.27 -2.89
C LEU A 15 3.80 -4.73 -1.78
N ALA A 16 4.65 -3.74 -2.08
CA ALA A 16 5.53 -3.13 -1.08
C ALA A 16 4.72 -2.48 0.06
N VAL A 17 3.66 -1.74 -0.26
CA VAL A 17 2.77 -1.15 0.75
C VAL A 17 2.10 -2.22 1.61
N LYS A 18 1.66 -3.33 1.03
CA LYS A 18 1.07 -4.45 1.80
C LYS A 18 2.09 -5.09 2.75
N MET A 19 3.33 -5.26 2.32
CA MET A 19 4.40 -5.78 3.18
C MET A 19 4.72 -4.83 4.35
N GLU A 20 4.71 -3.50 4.12
CA GLU A 20 4.90 -2.54 5.22
C GLU A 20 3.73 -2.57 6.21
N LEU A 21 2.49 -2.67 5.73
CA LEU A 21 1.32 -2.83 6.60
C LEU A 21 1.41 -4.12 7.45
N GLU A 22 1.92 -5.22 6.88
CA GLU A 22 2.16 -6.46 7.63
C GLU A 22 3.19 -6.28 8.75
N LYS A 23 4.28 -5.56 8.50
CA LYS A 23 5.28 -5.26 9.54
C LYS A 23 4.68 -4.44 10.67
N ILE A 24 3.89 -3.41 10.35
CA ILE A 24 3.19 -2.61 11.36
C ILE A 24 2.23 -3.49 12.15
N SER A 25 1.44 -4.32 11.47
CA SER A 25 0.51 -5.27 12.11
C SER A 25 1.24 -6.22 13.08
N PHE A 26 2.39 -6.76 12.68
CA PHE A 26 3.21 -7.62 13.53
C PHE A 26 3.69 -6.92 14.81
N LEU A 27 4.13 -5.66 14.70
CA LEU A 27 4.53 -4.87 15.87
C LEU A 27 3.36 -4.66 16.83
N LEU A 28 2.18 -4.31 16.31
CA LEU A 28 0.98 -4.10 17.11
C LEU A 28 0.53 -5.38 17.82
N GLN A 29 0.56 -6.52 17.13
CA GLN A 29 0.20 -7.83 17.70
C GLN A 29 1.18 -8.29 18.78
N SER A 30 2.44 -7.84 18.71
CA SER A 30 3.46 -8.14 19.72
C SER A 30 3.26 -7.35 21.02
N GLY A 31 2.21 -6.53 21.12
CA GLY A 31 1.92 -5.70 22.30
C GLY A 31 2.79 -4.45 22.40
N VAL A 32 3.51 -4.09 21.33
CA VAL A 32 4.28 -2.85 21.28
C VAL A 32 3.30 -1.70 21.11
N GLU A 33 3.28 -0.78 22.08
CA GLU A 33 2.47 0.41 21.96
C GLU A 33 3.01 1.27 20.80
N PRO A 34 2.20 1.56 19.77
CA PRO A 34 2.67 2.32 18.63
C PRO A 34 2.97 3.75 19.02
N THR A 35 4.11 4.26 18.55
CA THR A 35 4.42 5.68 18.65
C THR A 35 3.47 6.49 17.75
N SER A 36 3.45 7.82 17.95
CA SER A 36 2.75 8.74 17.03
C SER A 36 3.20 8.58 15.58
N ASP A 37 4.48 8.25 15.38
CA ASP A 37 5.07 8.11 14.05
C ASP A 37 4.61 6.82 13.39
N ILE A 38 4.53 5.71 14.15
CA ILE A 38 3.98 4.44 13.65
C ILE A 38 2.51 4.61 13.26
N ARG A 39 1.71 5.31 14.08
CA ARG A 39 0.30 5.61 13.75
C ARG A 39 0.17 6.40 12.46
N ARG A 40 0.93 7.50 12.32
CA ARG A 40 0.92 8.31 11.10
C ARG A 40 1.40 7.52 9.89
N HIS A 41 2.41 6.68 10.08
CA HIS A 41 2.92 5.83 9.01
C HIS A 41 1.88 4.81 8.55
N LEU A 42 1.15 4.19 9.49
CA LEU A 42 0.02 3.30 9.20
C LEU A 42 -1.05 4.01 8.35
N ASP A 43 -1.49 5.18 8.79
CA ASP A 43 -2.51 5.96 8.06
C ASP A 43 -2.05 6.27 6.63
N ASN A 44 -0.81 6.74 6.47
CA ASN A 44 -0.22 7.01 5.16
C ASN A 44 -0.17 5.76 4.26
N MET A 45 0.17 4.59 4.82
CA MET A 45 0.23 3.34 4.05
C MET A 45 -1.16 2.85 3.65
N LEU A 46 -2.17 3.00 4.52
CA LEU A 46 -3.57 2.67 4.20
C LEU A 46 -4.11 3.56 3.08
N ASP A 47 -3.84 4.86 3.13
CA ASP A 47 -4.22 5.80 2.07
C ASP A 47 -3.52 5.48 0.76
N ARG A 48 -2.21 5.21 0.81
CA ARG A 48 -1.43 4.85 -0.38
C ARG A 48 -1.92 3.55 -1.01
N LYS A 49 -2.25 2.55 -0.20
CA LYS A 49 -2.84 1.28 -0.65
C LYS A 49 -4.13 1.54 -1.43
N ARG A 50 -5.05 2.32 -0.86
CA ARG A 50 -6.34 2.65 -1.48
C ARG A 50 -6.16 3.38 -2.81
N GLN A 51 -5.25 4.34 -2.87
CA GLN A 51 -4.93 5.07 -4.10
C GLN A 51 -4.41 4.13 -5.20
N LEU A 52 -3.47 3.24 -4.87
CA LEU A 52 -2.91 2.29 -5.84
C LEU A 52 -3.97 1.30 -6.34
N GLU A 53 -4.82 0.79 -5.44
CA GLU A 53 -5.93 -0.11 -5.82
C GLU A 53 -6.91 0.59 -6.79
N MET A 54 -7.24 1.87 -6.55
CA MET A 54 -8.07 2.66 -7.47
C MET A 54 -7.40 2.86 -8.84
N LEU A 55 -6.14 3.27 -8.88
CA LEU A 55 -5.41 3.52 -10.13
C LEU A 55 -5.28 2.25 -10.99
N ILE A 56 -4.96 1.12 -10.36
CA ILE A 56 -4.87 -0.18 -11.05
C ILE A 56 -6.23 -0.54 -11.65
N GLU A 57 -7.32 -0.34 -10.91
CA GLU A 57 -8.66 -0.66 -11.36
C GLU A 57 -9.13 0.24 -12.51
N GLU A 58 -8.84 1.54 -12.44
CA GLU A 58 -9.12 2.50 -13.51
C GLU A 58 -8.43 2.09 -14.82
N VAL A 59 -7.14 1.75 -14.76
CA VAL A 59 -6.38 1.34 -15.96
C VAL A 59 -6.84 -0.01 -16.50
N ARG A 60 -7.26 -0.95 -15.63
CA ARG A 60 -7.86 -2.21 -16.07
C ARG A 60 -9.18 -2.00 -16.82
N LYS A 61 -9.96 -0.98 -16.45
CA LYS A 61 -11.24 -0.64 -17.08
C LYS A 61 -11.10 0.13 -18.40
N GLN A 62 -9.97 0.79 -18.62
CA GLN A 62 -9.69 1.44 -19.91
C GLN A 62 -9.53 0.34 -20.97
N LYS A 63 -10.43 0.31 -21.96
CA LYS A 63 -10.40 -0.64 -23.08
C LYS A 63 -9.25 -0.33 -24.03
#